data_AF-A0A645EN65-F1
#
_entry.id   AF-A0A645EN65-F1
#
_cell.length_a   1.000
_cell.length_b   1.000
_cell.length_c   1.000
_cell.angle_alpha   90.00
_cell.angle_beta   90.00
_cell.angle_gamma   90.00
#
_symmetry.space_group_name_H-M   'P 1'
#
loop_
_entity.id
_entity.type
_entity.pdbx_description
1 polymer ?
#
loop_
_entity_poly.entity_id
_entity_poly.type
_entity_poly.pdbx_seq_one_letter_code
_entity_poly.pdbx_strand_id
1 'polypeptide(L)'
;MAQLDYIQLFVALMTTMWLGGCGPVMIFGLYSRFGTTAGAWVSLVTGMVMAVGGMVVQRNWADHVYPWLEDNNLVAAVGNILSTVSSPLNPYVVWTMNPVKCPVNSYEIYMITMLTTLVLYCAVSWLTCKEPFNLDRMLHRGIYDLEGTKKIKTAWTFRTVFSKLIGITSEYSSGDKVIAWSFFVYSLIYKFLLAFVLVVVWNRFSPWPIEWWGHYFFIVTLLVPGIVAAISAFWFGIGGGVDLYRLFRDLRRRVANPLDDGRVEGHVSLADKAELEKVDRAAEK
;
A
#
# COMPACT_ATOMS: atom_id res chain seq x y z
N MET A 1 19.95 22.31 -3.83
CA MET A 1 18.96 21.22 -3.92
C MET A 1 18.54 21.12 -5.37
N ALA A 2 18.63 19.94 -5.96
CA ALA A 2 18.34 19.76 -7.38
C ALA A 2 16.83 19.98 -7.63
N GLN A 3 16.45 20.49 -8.79
CA GLN A 3 15.05 20.65 -9.19
C GLN A 3 14.24 19.34 -9.05
N LEU A 4 14.93 18.20 -9.22
CA LEU A 4 14.37 16.86 -9.01
C LEU A 4 13.92 16.61 -7.57
N ASP A 5 14.67 17.10 -6.57
CA ASP A 5 14.33 16.93 -5.15
C ASP A 5 13.01 17.67 -4.84
N TYR A 6 12.84 18.88 -5.37
CA TYR A 6 11.60 19.64 -5.22
C TYR A 6 10.39 18.95 -5.85
N ILE A 7 10.57 18.36 -7.04
CA ILE A 7 9.51 17.60 -7.70
C ILE A 7 9.13 16.37 -6.87
N GLN A 8 10.12 15.64 -6.33
CA GLN A 8 9.85 14.48 -5.48
C GLN A 8 9.09 14.86 -4.21
N LEU A 9 9.46 15.96 -3.55
CA LEU A 9 8.74 16.46 -2.38
C LEU A 9 7.30 16.86 -2.70
N PHE A 10 7.08 17.53 -3.84
CA PHE A 10 5.74 17.85 -4.33
C PHE A 10 4.91 16.59 -4.61
N VAL A 11 5.46 15.61 -5.33
CA VAL A 11 4.78 14.34 -5.63
C VAL A 11 4.45 13.60 -4.34
N ALA A 12 5.39 13.49 -3.41
CA ALA A 12 5.15 12.85 -2.10
C ALA A 12 3.99 13.53 -1.36
N LEU A 13 3.98 14.86 -1.35
CA LEU A 13 2.92 15.63 -0.71
C LEU A 13 1.55 15.44 -1.39
N MET A 14 1.48 15.43 -2.72
CA MET A 14 0.25 15.15 -3.47
C MET A 14 -0.27 13.72 -3.20
N THR A 15 0.62 12.73 -3.19
CA THR A 15 0.24 11.35 -2.90
C THR A 15 -0.24 11.15 -1.46
N THR A 16 0.25 11.96 -0.52
CA THR A 16 -0.15 11.93 0.90
C THR A 16 -1.64 12.20 1.09
N MET A 17 -2.26 13.00 0.22
CA MET A 17 -3.70 13.31 0.28
C MET A 17 -4.59 12.06 0.25
N TRP A 18 -4.14 11.00 -0.42
CA TRP A 18 -4.84 9.72 -0.48
C TRP A 18 -4.15 8.65 0.38
N LEU A 19 -2.84 8.51 0.22
CA LEU A 19 -2.07 7.46 0.88
C LEU A 19 -1.93 7.65 2.40
N GLY A 20 -2.13 8.87 2.89
CA GLY A 20 -2.05 9.18 4.32
C GLY A 20 -3.14 8.49 5.14
N GLY A 21 -4.34 8.28 4.58
CA GLY A 21 -5.49 7.70 5.30
C GLY A 21 -5.88 6.28 4.88
N CYS A 22 -5.45 5.79 3.71
CA CYS A 22 -5.92 4.53 3.15
C CYS A 22 -5.23 3.29 3.73
N GLY A 23 -3.99 3.41 4.22
CA GLY A 23 -3.18 2.28 4.70
C GLY A 23 -3.90 1.43 5.76
N PRO A 24 -4.36 2.03 6.88
CA PRO A 24 -5.10 1.31 7.91
C PRO A 24 -6.38 0.67 7.38
N VAL A 25 -7.11 1.35 6.49
CA VAL A 25 -8.38 0.85 5.92
C VAL A 25 -8.16 -0.41 5.08
N MET A 26 -7.12 -0.45 4.24
CA MET A 26 -6.83 -1.62 3.40
C MET A 26 -6.38 -2.83 4.23
N ILE A 27 -5.54 -2.61 5.23
CA ILE A 27 -5.01 -3.68 6.08
C ILE A 27 -6.11 -4.21 7.00
N PHE A 28 -6.73 -3.33 7.77
CA PHE A 28 -7.67 -3.78 8.80
C PHE A 28 -9.07 -4.07 8.24
N GLY A 29 -9.47 -3.50 7.10
CA GLY A 29 -10.72 -3.84 6.45
C GLY A 29 -10.79 -5.28 5.94
N LEU A 30 -9.65 -5.83 5.49
CA LEU A 30 -9.59 -7.20 4.93
C LEU A 30 -9.04 -8.25 5.90
N TYR A 31 -8.28 -7.83 6.91
CA TYR A 31 -7.55 -8.75 7.78
C TYR A 31 -7.84 -8.59 9.28
N SER A 32 -8.71 -7.66 9.70
CA SER A 32 -9.08 -7.46 11.10
C SER A 32 -10.55 -7.75 11.37
N ARG A 33 -10.84 -8.27 12.56
CA ARG A 33 -12.20 -8.50 13.07
C ARG A 33 -12.81 -7.26 13.75
N PHE A 34 -11.99 -6.25 14.03
CA PHE A 34 -12.38 -5.06 14.79
C PHE A 34 -12.55 -3.82 13.90
N GLY A 35 -12.22 -3.88 12.61
CA GLY A 35 -12.30 -2.75 11.70
C GLY A 35 -13.75 -2.28 11.52
N THR A 36 -14.01 -0.99 11.76
CA THR A 36 -15.35 -0.40 11.62
C THR A 36 -15.42 0.64 10.52
N THR A 37 -16.62 0.90 10.00
CA THR A 37 -16.87 1.97 9.02
C THR A 37 -16.55 3.35 9.58
N ALA A 38 -16.86 3.59 10.87
CA ALA A 38 -16.52 4.82 11.56
C ALA A 38 -14.99 5.05 11.64
N GLY A 39 -14.23 4.01 12.00
CA GLY A 39 -12.76 4.08 12.01
C GLY A 39 -12.18 4.35 10.63
N ALA A 40 -12.75 3.75 9.58
CA ALA A 40 -12.35 4.01 8.21
C ALA A 40 -12.57 5.47 7.78
N TRP A 41 -13.74 6.04 8.07
CA TRP A 41 -14.04 7.45 7.76
C TRP A 41 -13.13 8.41 8.51
N VAL A 42 -12.89 8.18 9.81
CA VAL A 42 -11.98 9.03 10.60
C VAL A 42 -10.57 8.99 10.02
N SER A 43 -10.05 7.81 9.68
CA SER A 43 -8.72 7.67 9.06
C SER A 43 -8.60 8.44 7.75
N LEU A 44 -9.59 8.32 6.86
CA LEU A 44 -9.59 8.99 5.56
C LEU A 44 -9.71 10.52 5.69
N VAL A 45 -10.67 10.99 6.49
CA VAL A 45 -10.89 12.43 6.68
C VAL A 45 -9.69 13.08 7.36
N THR A 46 -9.15 12.49 8.42
CA THR A 46 -7.96 13.03 9.08
C THR A 46 -6.75 13.02 8.14
N GLY A 47 -6.55 11.95 7.38
CA GLY A 47 -5.47 11.88 6.38
C GLY A 47 -5.56 13.00 5.36
N MET A 48 -6.75 13.27 4.82
CA MET A 48 -6.99 14.34 3.87
C MET A 48 -6.78 15.73 4.48
N VAL A 49 -7.31 15.98 5.68
CA VAL A 49 -7.15 17.26 6.39
C VAL A 49 -5.68 17.54 6.72
N MET A 50 -4.94 16.56 7.22
CA MET A 50 -3.51 16.71 7.53
C MET A 50 -2.67 16.93 6.27
N ALA A 51 -2.98 16.24 5.17
CA ALA A 51 -2.28 16.42 3.90
C ALA A 51 -2.49 17.83 3.32
N VAL A 52 -3.75 18.29 3.26
CA VAL A 52 -4.07 19.63 2.76
C VAL A 52 -3.52 20.70 3.70
N GLY A 53 -3.64 20.52 5.02
CA GLY A 53 -3.07 21.42 6.02
C GLY A 53 -1.55 21.53 5.88
N GLY A 54 -0.86 20.39 5.75
CA GLY A 54 0.59 20.35 5.52
C GLY A 54 0.99 21.06 4.22
N MET A 55 0.21 20.89 3.15
CA MET A 55 0.41 21.58 1.87
C MET A 55 0.33 23.10 2.03
N VAL A 56 -0.75 23.59 2.64
CA VAL A 56 -1.01 25.01 2.82
C VAL A 56 0.07 25.64 3.70
N VAL A 57 0.48 24.96 4.77
CA VAL A 57 1.55 25.41 5.65
C VAL A 57 2.90 25.47 4.93
N GLN A 58 3.28 24.41 4.20
CA GLN A 58 4.55 24.41 3.46
C GLN A 58 4.57 25.44 2.33
N ARG A 59 3.45 25.62 1.62
CA ARG A 59 3.33 26.58 0.52
C ARG A 59 3.41 28.03 1.00
N ASN A 60 2.76 28.36 2.11
CA ASN A 60 2.67 29.72 2.65
C ASN A 60 3.68 30.00 3.78
N TRP A 61 4.70 29.12 3.95
CA TRP A 61 5.59 29.18 5.10
C TRP A 61 6.33 30.52 5.21
N ALA A 62 7.09 30.87 4.16
CA ALA A 62 7.90 32.08 4.14
C ALA A 62 7.06 33.37 4.04
N ASP A 63 5.92 33.29 3.34
CA ASP A 63 5.13 34.48 3.02
C ASP A 63 4.17 34.88 4.15
N HIS A 64 3.61 33.92 4.89
CA HIS A 64 2.54 34.19 5.86
C HIS A 64 2.75 33.51 7.22
N VAL A 65 3.15 32.22 7.25
CA VAL A 65 3.20 31.45 8.52
C VAL A 65 4.35 31.92 9.41
N TYR A 66 5.55 32.06 8.86
CA TYR A 66 6.72 32.50 9.62
C TYR A 66 6.61 33.96 10.08
N PRO A 67 6.24 34.94 9.22
CA PRO A 67 6.01 36.32 9.65
C PRO A 67 4.95 36.42 10.76
N TRP A 68 3.84 35.67 10.66
CA TRP A 68 2.83 35.63 11.70
C TRP A 68 3.35 35.08 13.05
N LEU A 69 4.22 34.06 13.01
CA LEU A 69 4.88 33.54 14.21
C LEU A 69 5.83 34.56 14.84
N GLU A 70 6.52 35.36 14.01
CA GLU A 70 7.42 36.43 14.43
C GLU A 70 6.65 37.59 15.08
N ASP A 71 5.58 38.07 14.42
CA ASP A 71 4.71 39.14 14.93
C ASP A 71 4.09 38.80 16.30
N ASN A 72 3.79 37.52 16.54
CA ASN A 72 3.23 37.04 17.79
C ASN A 72 4.29 36.60 18.82
N ASN A 73 5.59 36.79 18.56
CA ASN A 73 6.70 36.35 19.41
C ASN A 73 6.70 34.84 19.74
N LEU A 74 6.11 34.02 18.86
CA LEU A 74 5.97 32.57 19.04
C LEU A 74 7.14 31.78 18.45
N VAL A 75 8.03 32.42 17.68
CA VAL A 75 9.16 31.77 16.99
C VAL A 75 10.03 30.97 17.95
N ALA A 76 10.38 31.55 19.11
CA ALA A 76 11.20 30.86 20.11
C ALA A 76 10.45 29.69 20.77
N ALA A 77 9.17 29.85 21.07
CA ALA A 77 8.36 28.80 21.69
C ALA A 77 8.16 27.60 20.75
N VAL A 78 7.74 27.87 19.51
CA VAL A 78 7.55 26.83 18.49
C VAL A 78 8.89 26.19 18.10
N GLY A 79 9.96 26.98 17.99
CA GLY A 79 11.31 26.48 17.74
C GLY A 79 11.80 25.54 18.84
N ASN A 80 11.56 25.86 20.12
CA ASN A 80 11.90 25.00 21.24
C ASN A 80 11.08 23.71 21.28
N ILE A 81 9.79 23.77 20.94
CA ILE A 81 8.95 22.56 20.85
C ILE A 81 9.46 21.66 19.72
N LEU A 82 9.68 22.21 18.53
CA LEU A 82 10.17 21.47 17.36
C LEU A 82 11.53 20.82 17.63
N SER A 83 12.47 21.55 18.24
CA SER A 83 13.79 21.02 18.57
C SER A 83 13.72 19.96 19.68
N THR A 84 12.83 20.13 20.67
CA THR A 84 12.65 19.14 21.74
C THR A 84 12.03 17.84 21.21
N VAL A 85 11.02 17.94 20.34
CA VAL A 85 10.35 16.76 19.74
C VAL A 85 11.29 16.03 18.77
N SER A 86 12.13 16.75 18.04
CA SER A 86 13.08 16.14 17.09
C SER A 86 14.39 15.65 17.74
N SER A 87 14.75 16.13 18.94
CA SER A 87 15.99 15.78 19.65
C SER A 87 16.27 14.26 19.74
N PRO A 88 15.29 13.38 20.07
CA PRO A 88 15.53 11.94 20.14
C PRO A 88 15.87 11.28 18.79
N LEU A 89 15.58 11.95 17.68
CA LEU A 89 15.78 11.45 16.32
C LEU A 89 17.02 12.05 15.64
N ASN A 90 17.81 12.83 16.39
CA ASN A 90 19.06 13.42 15.91
C ASN A 90 20.10 12.31 15.64
N PRO A 91 20.81 12.30 14.48
CA PRO A 91 20.90 13.36 13.46
C PRO A 91 19.98 13.21 12.25
N TYR A 92 19.05 12.25 12.25
CA TYR A 92 18.27 11.89 11.06
C TYR A 92 17.07 12.81 10.82
N VAL A 93 16.36 13.24 11.88
CA VAL A 93 15.25 14.20 11.81
C VAL A 93 15.61 15.40 12.67
N VAL A 94 15.75 16.56 12.05
CA VAL A 94 16.17 17.80 12.72
C VAL A 94 15.24 18.93 12.31
N TRP A 95 14.40 19.37 13.24
CA TRP A 95 13.46 20.47 13.00
C TRP A 95 14.02 21.76 13.58
N THR A 96 14.80 22.46 12.77
CA THR A 96 15.30 23.80 13.10
C THR A 96 14.38 24.86 12.49
N MET A 97 14.01 25.83 13.31
CA MET A 97 13.23 26.98 12.84
C MET A 97 14.01 27.75 11.76
N ASN A 98 13.36 28.02 10.62
CA ASN A 98 13.97 28.73 9.51
C ASN A 98 12.93 29.65 8.83
N PRO A 99 13.29 30.91 8.50
CA PRO A 99 12.37 31.86 7.88
C PRO A 99 11.96 31.50 6.45
N VAL A 100 12.82 30.79 5.71
CA VAL A 100 12.63 30.54 4.27
C VAL A 100 12.08 29.14 4.01
N LYS A 101 12.48 28.15 4.80
CA LYS A 101 12.10 26.75 4.60
C LYS A 101 11.29 26.24 5.80
N CYS A 102 10.17 25.59 5.53
CA CYS A 102 9.42 24.88 6.56
C CYS A 102 10.32 23.84 7.27
N PRO A 103 10.40 23.83 8.61
CA PRO A 103 11.23 22.90 9.38
C PRO A 103 10.91 21.42 9.13
N VAL A 104 9.65 21.11 8.82
CA VAL A 104 9.18 19.74 8.59
C VAL A 104 9.08 19.46 7.09
N ASN A 105 9.75 18.40 6.64
CA ASN A 105 9.79 18.02 5.23
C ASN A 105 8.52 17.26 4.78
N SER A 106 8.21 17.24 3.48
CA SER A 106 7.01 16.57 2.95
C SER A 106 6.96 15.07 3.25
N TYR A 107 8.10 14.37 3.26
CA TYR A 107 8.18 12.97 3.69
C TYR A 107 7.91 12.78 5.19
N GLU A 108 8.29 13.76 6.02
CA GLU A 108 8.04 13.71 7.47
C GLU A 108 6.57 13.99 7.77
N ILE A 109 5.95 14.95 7.08
CA ILE A 109 4.50 15.18 7.13
C ILE A 109 3.75 13.91 6.72
N TYR A 110 4.21 13.24 5.65
CA TYR A 110 3.62 11.98 5.21
C TYR A 110 3.67 10.91 6.30
N MET A 111 4.84 10.70 6.92
CA MET A 111 5.01 9.75 8.02
C MET A 111 4.12 10.09 9.22
N ILE A 112 4.09 11.35 9.66
CA ILE A 112 3.25 11.80 10.78
C ILE A 112 1.78 11.57 10.46
N THR A 113 1.36 11.88 9.24
CA THR A 113 -0.03 11.66 8.79
C THR A 113 -0.39 10.18 8.86
N MET A 114 0.46 9.28 8.33
CA MET A 114 0.22 7.84 8.38
C MET A 114 0.14 7.28 9.80
N LEU A 115 0.99 7.74 10.71
CA LEU A 115 0.97 7.29 12.10
C LEU A 115 -0.28 7.78 12.83
N THR A 116 -0.65 9.05 12.63
CA THR A 116 -1.85 9.62 13.24
C THR A 116 -3.12 8.92 12.74
N THR A 117 -3.26 8.69 11.43
CA THR A 117 -4.42 8.00 10.87
C THR A 117 -4.50 6.55 11.31
N LEU A 118 -3.37 5.85 11.44
CA LEU A 118 -3.29 4.50 12.00
C LEU A 118 -3.81 4.45 13.44
N VAL A 119 -3.31 5.34 14.30
CA VAL A 119 -3.73 5.40 15.71
C VAL A 119 -5.21 5.73 15.83
N LEU A 120 -5.68 6.72 15.08
CA LEU A 120 -7.10 7.11 15.07
C LEU A 120 -8.00 6.00 14.54
N TYR A 121 -7.59 5.30 13.48
CA TYR A 121 -8.32 4.16 12.95
C TYR A 121 -8.49 3.09 14.05
N CYS A 122 -7.39 2.70 14.69
CA CYS A 122 -7.41 1.67 15.74
C CYS A 122 -8.26 2.11 16.94
N ALA A 123 -8.07 3.35 17.42
CA ALA A 123 -8.80 3.87 18.56
C ALA A 123 -10.32 3.95 18.31
N VAL A 124 -10.73 4.54 17.19
CA VAL A 124 -12.16 4.66 16.84
C VAL A 124 -12.76 3.29 16.55
N SER A 125 -12.03 2.41 15.86
CA SER A 125 -12.50 1.05 15.58
C SER A 125 -12.72 0.27 16.87
N TRP A 126 -11.81 0.33 17.84
CA TRP A 126 -12.01 -0.30 19.15
C TRP A 126 -13.16 0.30 19.96
N LEU A 127 -13.35 1.63 19.91
CA LEU A 127 -14.43 2.29 20.63
C LEU A 127 -15.82 2.02 20.00
N THR A 128 -15.89 1.74 18.70
CA THR A 128 -17.15 1.56 17.97
C THR A 128 -17.47 0.10 17.65
N CYS A 129 -16.51 -0.81 17.80
CA CYS A 129 -16.70 -2.24 17.54
C CYS A 129 -17.55 -2.88 18.64
N LYS A 130 -18.82 -3.18 18.32
CA LYS A 130 -19.75 -3.85 19.23
C LYS A 130 -19.52 -5.36 19.29
N GLU A 131 -19.35 -5.99 18.14
CA GLU A 131 -19.13 -7.43 18.00
C GLU A 131 -18.02 -7.70 16.97
N PRO A 132 -17.18 -8.73 17.19
CA PRO A 132 -16.13 -9.07 16.24
C PRO A 132 -16.74 -9.59 14.94
N PHE A 133 -16.30 -9.02 13.82
CA PHE A 133 -16.78 -9.42 12.50
C PHE A 133 -16.31 -10.83 12.13
N ASN A 134 -17.21 -11.63 11.56
CA ASN A 134 -16.90 -13.00 11.12
C ASN A 134 -16.15 -13.00 9.78
N LEU A 135 -14.82 -12.82 9.87
CA LEU A 135 -13.89 -12.88 8.75
C LEU A 135 -13.89 -14.22 8.01
N ASP A 136 -14.15 -15.32 8.73
CA ASP A 136 -14.15 -16.65 8.13
C ASP A 136 -15.34 -16.83 7.19
N ARG A 137 -16.48 -16.21 7.52
CA ARG A 137 -17.65 -16.13 6.64
C ARG A 137 -17.38 -15.30 5.39
N MET A 138 -16.81 -14.10 5.54
CA MET A 138 -16.53 -13.21 4.39
C MET A 138 -15.50 -13.81 3.42
N LEU A 139 -14.49 -14.50 3.94
CA LEU A 139 -13.39 -15.06 3.15
C LEU A 139 -13.63 -16.52 2.74
N HIS A 140 -14.84 -17.05 2.93
CA HIS A 140 -15.20 -18.44 2.62
C HIS A 140 -14.17 -19.44 3.16
N ARG A 141 -13.83 -19.31 4.44
CA ARG A 141 -12.84 -20.16 5.14
C ARG A 141 -13.53 -21.12 6.09
N GLY A 142 -12.93 -22.29 6.28
CA GLY A 142 -13.37 -23.25 7.28
C GLY A 142 -14.74 -23.85 6.91
N ILE A 143 -15.72 -23.68 7.79
CA ILE A 143 -17.09 -24.17 7.57
C ILE A 143 -17.79 -23.49 6.39
N TYR A 144 -17.35 -22.30 5.99
CA TYR A 144 -17.91 -21.50 4.89
C TYR A 144 -17.23 -21.74 3.53
N ASP A 145 -16.40 -22.78 3.40
CA ASP A 145 -15.75 -23.16 2.14
C ASP A 145 -16.76 -23.86 1.21
N LEU A 146 -17.44 -23.08 0.37
CA LEU A 146 -18.50 -23.54 -0.52
C LEU A 146 -17.98 -24.38 -1.70
N GLU A 147 -16.71 -24.22 -2.07
CA GLU A 147 -16.14 -24.83 -3.28
C GLU A 147 -15.58 -26.24 -3.05
N GLY A 148 -15.54 -26.71 -1.79
CA GLY A 148 -15.00 -28.03 -1.46
C GLY A 148 -13.53 -28.21 -1.87
N THR A 149 -12.82 -27.11 -2.16
CA THR A 149 -11.42 -27.12 -2.54
C THR A 149 -10.61 -27.40 -1.29
N LYS A 150 -10.34 -28.68 -1.02
CA LYS A 150 -9.43 -29.09 0.06
C LYS A 150 -8.11 -28.35 -0.12
N LYS A 151 -7.91 -27.27 0.63
CA LYS A 151 -6.64 -26.54 0.69
C LYS A 151 -5.62 -27.49 1.28
N ILE A 152 -4.84 -28.14 0.41
CA ILE A 152 -3.75 -29.01 0.82
C ILE A 152 -2.77 -28.13 1.59
N LYS A 153 -2.83 -28.19 2.93
CA LYS A 153 -1.85 -27.58 3.81
C LYS A 153 -0.53 -28.33 3.60
N THR A 154 0.20 -27.97 2.55
CA THR A 154 1.55 -28.49 2.31
C THR A 154 2.46 -28.02 3.44
N ALA A 155 3.29 -28.89 4.00
CA ALA A 155 4.23 -28.51 5.05
C ALA A 155 5.30 -27.54 4.51
N TRP A 156 5.80 -26.64 5.38
CA TRP A 156 6.95 -25.79 5.05
C TRP A 156 8.21 -26.65 4.98
N THR A 157 8.70 -26.90 3.77
CA THR A 157 9.98 -27.61 3.51
C THR A 157 10.86 -26.68 2.68
N PHE A 158 12.19 -26.78 2.78
CA PHE A 158 13.12 -25.95 1.99
C PHE A 158 12.81 -25.91 0.47
N ARG A 159 12.27 -27.00 -0.11
CA ARG A 159 11.81 -27.05 -1.51
C ARG A 159 10.50 -26.28 -1.77
N THR A 160 9.59 -26.24 -0.79
CA THR A 160 8.30 -25.54 -0.88
C THR A 160 8.34 -24.11 -0.34
N VAL A 161 9.42 -23.68 0.33
CA VAL A 161 9.58 -22.31 0.84
C VAL A 161 9.53 -21.29 -0.31
N PHE A 162 10.29 -21.51 -1.38
CA PHE A 162 10.30 -20.60 -2.53
C PHE A 162 8.96 -20.59 -3.27
N SER A 163 8.33 -21.75 -3.50
CA SER A 163 7.02 -21.80 -4.15
C SER A 163 5.91 -21.16 -3.31
N LYS A 164 5.98 -21.26 -1.98
CA LYS A 164 5.04 -20.61 -1.05
C LYS A 164 5.30 -19.12 -0.90
N LEU A 165 6.55 -18.67 -0.90
CA LEU A 165 6.90 -17.25 -0.86
C LEU A 165 6.41 -16.52 -2.12
N ILE A 166 6.46 -17.19 -3.28
CA ILE A 166 5.89 -16.69 -4.54
C ILE A 166 4.36 -16.85 -4.57
N GLY A 167 3.78 -17.69 -3.72
CA GLY A 167 2.34 -17.94 -3.68
C GLY A 167 1.81 -18.77 -4.85
N ILE A 168 2.66 -19.60 -5.48
CA ILE A 168 2.25 -20.46 -6.61
C ILE A 168 1.35 -21.57 -6.07
N THR A 169 0.05 -21.48 -6.36
CA THR A 169 -0.93 -22.52 -6.03
C THR A 169 -1.04 -23.56 -7.14
N SER A 170 -1.71 -24.67 -6.86
CA SER A 170 -2.00 -25.72 -7.85
C SER A 170 -2.90 -25.23 -8.99
N GLU A 171 -3.61 -24.13 -8.79
CA GLU A 171 -4.53 -23.51 -9.76
C GLU A 171 -3.79 -22.73 -10.86
N TYR A 172 -2.49 -22.44 -10.68
CA TYR A 172 -1.72 -21.70 -11.67
C TYR A 172 -1.57 -22.53 -12.95
N SER A 173 -1.92 -21.93 -14.09
CA SER A 173 -1.58 -22.50 -15.39
C SER A 173 -0.06 -22.53 -15.58
N SER A 174 0.42 -23.35 -16.51
CA SER A 174 1.86 -23.39 -16.83
C SER A 174 2.38 -22.03 -17.28
N GLY A 175 1.54 -21.21 -17.91
CA GLY A 175 1.84 -19.82 -18.26
C GLY A 175 1.97 -18.95 -17.00
N ASP A 176 0.99 -18.98 -16.11
CA ASP A 176 0.97 -18.15 -14.90
C ASP A 176 2.17 -18.41 -13.98
N LYS A 177 2.65 -19.66 -13.94
CA LYS A 177 3.86 -20.03 -13.21
C LYS A 177 5.10 -19.32 -13.75
N VAL A 178 5.23 -19.22 -15.07
CA VAL A 178 6.35 -18.51 -15.71
C VAL A 178 6.28 -17.02 -15.37
N ILE A 179 5.09 -16.42 -15.36
CA ILE A 179 4.89 -15.01 -15.00
C ILE A 179 5.31 -14.76 -13.55
N ALA A 180 4.81 -15.59 -12.63
CA ALA A 180 5.11 -15.48 -11.21
C ALA A 180 6.62 -15.60 -10.93
N TRP A 181 7.27 -16.58 -11.56
CA TRP A 181 8.72 -16.73 -11.46
C TRP A 181 9.49 -15.57 -12.10
N SER A 182 9.06 -15.08 -13.26
CA SER A 182 9.70 -13.95 -13.93
C SER A 182 9.64 -12.69 -13.07
N PHE A 183 8.49 -12.41 -12.48
CA PHE A 183 8.33 -11.28 -11.56
C PHE A 183 9.16 -11.44 -10.29
N PHE A 184 9.23 -12.64 -9.71
CA PHE A 184 10.06 -12.92 -8.54
C PHE A 184 11.55 -12.73 -8.83
N VAL A 185 12.04 -13.28 -9.93
CA VAL A 185 13.44 -13.11 -10.36
C VAL A 185 13.74 -11.64 -10.61
N TYR A 186 12.85 -10.92 -11.29
CA TYR A 186 13.04 -9.50 -11.55
C TYR A 186 13.05 -8.64 -10.27
N SER A 187 12.11 -8.87 -9.36
CA SER A 187 11.96 -8.06 -8.14
C SER A 187 12.99 -8.42 -7.06
N LEU A 188 13.09 -9.70 -6.69
CA LEU A 188 13.94 -10.13 -5.58
C LEU A 188 15.40 -10.33 -6.02
N ILE A 189 15.62 -11.05 -7.12
CA ILE A 189 17.00 -11.37 -7.54
C ILE A 189 17.64 -10.16 -8.22
N TYR A 190 17.02 -9.63 -9.27
CA TYR A 190 17.62 -8.54 -10.03
C TYR A 190 17.56 -7.21 -9.26
N LYS A 191 16.36 -6.69 -8.92
CA LYS A 191 16.27 -5.36 -8.27
C LYS A 191 16.84 -5.35 -6.85
N PHE A 192 16.43 -6.30 -6.00
CA PHE A 192 16.83 -6.26 -4.59
C PHE A 192 18.25 -6.82 -4.36
N LEU A 193 18.54 -8.06 -4.78
CA LEU A 193 19.86 -8.65 -4.49
C LEU A 193 20.98 -8.09 -5.37
N LEU A 194 20.80 -8.02 -6.69
CA LEU A 194 21.86 -7.58 -7.60
C LEU A 194 21.99 -6.06 -7.68
N ALA A 195 20.91 -5.34 -7.97
CA ALA A 195 20.99 -3.89 -8.18
C ALA A 195 21.13 -3.12 -6.86
N PHE A 196 20.50 -3.56 -5.77
CA PHE A 196 20.59 -2.88 -4.48
C PHE A 196 21.66 -3.48 -3.56
N VAL A 197 21.50 -4.71 -3.07
CA VAL A 197 22.41 -5.28 -2.05
C VAL A 197 23.84 -5.40 -2.55
N LEU A 198 24.07 -6.02 -3.71
CA LEU A 198 25.41 -6.22 -4.25
C LEU A 198 26.11 -4.88 -4.52
N VAL A 199 25.42 -3.89 -5.10
CA VAL A 199 25.99 -2.56 -5.35
C VAL A 199 26.31 -1.83 -4.05
N VAL A 200 25.43 -1.88 -3.04
CA VAL A 200 25.70 -1.27 -1.72
C VAL A 200 26.91 -1.93 -1.04
N VAL A 201 26.98 -3.26 -1.05
CA VAL A 201 28.10 -4.02 -0.48
C VAL A 201 29.38 -3.72 -1.23
N TRP A 202 29.36 -3.73 -2.57
CA TRP A 202 30.52 -3.38 -3.40
C TRP A 202 30.98 -1.96 -3.10
N ASN A 203 30.07 -1.00 -3.11
CA ASN A 203 30.37 0.41 -2.88
C ASN A 203 30.92 0.67 -1.46
N ARG A 204 30.58 -0.19 -0.48
CA ARG A 204 31.14 -0.13 0.88
C ARG A 204 32.62 -0.52 0.93
N PHE A 205 33.06 -1.44 0.06
CA PHE A 205 34.46 -1.89 -0.03
C PHE A 205 35.28 -1.07 -1.03
N SER A 206 34.69 -0.73 -2.17
CA SER A 206 35.32 0.04 -3.25
C SER A 206 34.31 1.07 -3.76
N PRO A 207 34.42 2.34 -3.32
CA PRO A 207 33.51 3.40 -3.74
C PRO A 207 33.57 3.61 -5.25
N TRP A 208 32.40 3.62 -5.90
CA TRP A 208 32.32 3.77 -7.35
C TRP A 208 32.59 5.22 -7.78
N PRO A 209 33.35 5.43 -8.86
CA PRO A 209 33.50 6.76 -9.47
C PRO A 209 32.15 7.28 -9.97
N ILE A 210 32.00 8.61 -10.04
CA ILE A 210 30.74 9.26 -10.45
C ILE A 210 30.22 8.80 -11.83
N GLU A 211 31.13 8.45 -12.74
CA GLU A 211 30.79 7.98 -14.09
C GLU A 211 30.07 6.62 -14.06
N TRP A 212 30.48 5.72 -13.16
CA TRP A 212 29.86 4.40 -12.98
C TRP A 212 28.44 4.50 -12.43
N TRP A 213 28.18 5.51 -11.60
CA TRP A 213 26.82 5.81 -11.14
C TRP A 213 25.90 6.19 -12.31
N GLY A 214 26.40 6.95 -13.29
CA GLY A 214 25.66 7.28 -14.51
C GLY A 214 25.23 6.04 -15.30
N HIS A 215 26.17 5.12 -15.54
CA HIS A 215 25.87 3.84 -16.21
C HIS A 215 24.91 2.97 -15.41
N TYR A 216 25.09 2.90 -14.09
CA TYR A 216 24.20 2.16 -13.20
C TYR A 216 22.77 2.68 -13.28
N PHE A 217 22.56 3.98 -13.12
CA PHE A 217 21.23 4.57 -13.20
C PHE A 217 20.63 4.36 -14.59
N PHE A 218 21.38 4.60 -15.67
CA PHE A 218 20.90 4.33 -17.03
C PHE A 218 20.39 2.89 -17.21
N ILE A 219 21.15 1.90 -16.72
CA ILE A 219 20.77 0.48 -16.86
C ILE A 219 19.55 0.14 -15.99
N VAL A 220 19.58 0.52 -14.71
CA VAL A 220 18.59 0.07 -13.71
C VAL A 220 17.28 0.84 -13.79
N THR A 221 17.31 2.14 -14.12
CA THR A 221 16.10 2.98 -14.15
C THR A 221 15.50 3.12 -15.55
N LEU A 222 16.31 3.04 -16.61
CA LEU A 222 15.83 3.29 -17.98
C LEU A 222 15.89 2.05 -18.88
N LEU A 223 17.07 1.48 -19.09
CA LEU A 223 17.27 0.42 -20.10
C LEU A 223 16.47 -0.85 -19.78
N VAL A 224 16.69 -1.43 -18.60
CA VAL A 224 16.04 -2.68 -18.21
C VAL A 224 14.53 -2.50 -18.04
N PRO A 225 14.03 -1.47 -17.31
CA PRO A 225 12.60 -1.20 -17.24
C PRO A 225 11.98 -0.91 -18.61
N GLY A 226 12.69 -0.23 -19.51
CA GLY A 226 12.23 0.05 -20.87
C GLY A 226 12.06 -1.21 -21.72
N ILE A 227 13.02 -2.15 -21.64
CA ILE A 227 12.92 -3.45 -22.32
C ILE A 227 11.73 -4.25 -21.76
N VAL A 228 11.62 -4.34 -20.44
CA VAL A 228 10.51 -5.04 -19.79
C VAL A 228 9.17 -4.43 -20.18
N ALA A 229 9.08 -3.10 -20.18
CA ALA A 229 7.88 -2.36 -20.57
C ALA A 229 7.48 -2.68 -22.02
N ALA A 230 8.43 -2.63 -22.96
CA ALA A 230 8.17 -2.96 -24.36
C ALA A 230 7.63 -4.39 -24.52
N ILE A 231 8.30 -5.39 -23.92
CA ILE A 231 7.86 -6.79 -23.98
C ILE A 231 6.47 -6.94 -23.35
N SER A 232 6.25 -6.37 -22.16
CA SER A 232 4.97 -6.47 -21.45
C SER A 232 3.84 -5.78 -22.18
N ALA A 233 4.10 -4.67 -22.90
CA ALA A 233 3.07 -3.94 -23.63
C ALA A 233 2.48 -4.79 -24.76
N PHE A 234 3.34 -5.43 -25.56
CA PHE A 234 2.87 -6.33 -26.63
C PHE A 234 2.20 -7.58 -26.06
N TRP A 235 2.81 -8.19 -25.04
CA TRP A 235 2.30 -9.41 -24.45
C TRP A 235 0.95 -9.21 -23.76
N PHE A 236 0.81 -8.19 -22.88
CA PHE A 236 -0.48 -7.87 -22.26
C PHE A 236 -1.50 -7.34 -23.26
N GLY A 237 -1.08 -6.64 -24.31
CA GLY A 237 -1.98 -6.22 -25.39
C GLY A 237 -2.65 -7.41 -26.09
N ILE A 238 -1.86 -8.42 -26.48
CA ILE A 238 -2.37 -9.63 -27.12
C ILE A 238 -3.16 -10.48 -26.13
N GLY A 239 -2.61 -10.74 -24.94
CA GLY A 239 -3.25 -11.55 -23.90
C GLY A 239 -4.59 -10.95 -23.45
N GLY A 240 -4.61 -9.65 -23.17
CA GLY A 240 -5.82 -8.93 -22.80
C GLY A 240 -6.90 -8.98 -23.86
N GLY A 241 -6.55 -8.90 -25.14
CA GLY A 241 -7.51 -9.06 -26.25
C GLY A 241 -8.11 -10.47 -26.31
N VAL A 242 -7.28 -11.51 -26.16
CA VAL A 242 -7.73 -12.91 -26.16
C VAL A 242 -8.63 -13.21 -24.96
N ASP A 243 -8.25 -12.74 -23.77
CA ASP A 243 -9.01 -12.99 -22.55
C ASP A 243 -10.32 -12.19 -22.52
N LEU A 244 -10.35 -10.99 -23.09
CA LEU A 244 -11.60 -10.24 -23.28
C LEU A 244 -12.58 -11.01 -24.16
N TYR A 245 -12.10 -11.62 -25.25
CA TYR A 245 -12.95 -12.46 -26.10
C TYR A 245 -13.47 -13.70 -25.35
N ARG A 246 -12.62 -14.37 -24.58
CA ARG A 246 -13.02 -15.52 -23.75
C ARG A 246 -14.07 -15.13 -22.72
N LEU A 247 -13.91 -13.99 -22.05
CA LEU A 247 -14.88 -13.45 -21.11
C LEU A 247 -16.26 -13.31 -21.75
N PHE A 248 -16.38 -12.68 -22.92
CA PHE A 248 -17.68 -12.55 -23.61
C PHE A 248 -18.28 -13.90 -24.03
N ARG A 249 -17.45 -14.85 -24.45
CA ARG A 249 -17.89 -16.21 -24.78
C ARG A 249 -18.43 -16.93 -23.55
N ASP A 250 -17.77 -16.81 -22.41
CA ASP A 250 -18.14 -17.51 -21.18
C ASP A 250 -19.36 -16.83 -20.54
N LEU A 251 -19.47 -15.50 -20.60
CA LEU A 251 -20.66 -14.74 -20.22
C LEU A 251 -21.91 -15.12 -21.01
N ARG A 252 -21.76 -15.56 -22.26
CA ARG A 252 -22.88 -16.07 -23.08
C ARG A 252 -23.35 -17.46 -22.59
N ARG A 253 -22.48 -18.23 -21.94
CA ARG A 253 -22.76 -19.59 -21.44
C ARG A 253 -23.17 -19.62 -19.97
N ARG A 254 -23.15 -18.47 -19.29
CA ARG A 254 -23.47 -18.39 -17.85
C ARG A 254 -24.90 -18.83 -17.57
N VAL A 255 -25.08 -19.56 -16.48
CA VAL A 255 -26.40 -19.86 -15.92
C VAL A 255 -26.83 -18.66 -15.09
N ALA A 256 -27.98 -18.06 -15.39
CA ALA A 256 -28.46 -16.90 -14.67
C ALA A 256 -28.91 -17.29 -13.25
N ASN A 257 -28.29 -16.70 -12.23
CA ASN A 257 -28.73 -16.81 -10.84
C ASN A 257 -29.71 -15.64 -10.53
N PRO A 258 -30.99 -15.89 -10.22
CA PRO A 258 -31.95 -14.85 -9.90
C PRO A 258 -31.61 -14.01 -8.66
N LEU A 259 -30.74 -14.51 -7.78
CA LEU A 259 -30.28 -13.82 -6.57
C LEU A 259 -28.98 -13.02 -6.80
N ASP A 260 -28.38 -13.13 -7.98
CA ASP A 260 -27.20 -12.38 -8.40
C ASP A 260 -27.64 -11.14 -9.22
N ASP A 261 -28.46 -10.29 -8.59
CA ASP A 261 -29.04 -9.07 -9.17
C ASP A 261 -28.34 -7.79 -8.68
N GLY A 262 -27.22 -7.94 -7.96
CA GLY A 262 -26.42 -6.86 -7.39
C GLY A 262 -27.00 -6.27 -6.10
N ARG A 263 -28.11 -6.79 -5.56
CA ARG A 263 -28.62 -6.37 -4.27
C ARG A 263 -27.79 -6.95 -3.13
N VAL A 264 -27.55 -6.10 -2.13
CA VAL A 264 -26.78 -6.42 -0.94
C VAL A 264 -27.67 -6.24 0.27
N GLU A 265 -27.70 -7.21 1.17
CA GLU A 265 -28.43 -7.15 2.43
C GLU A 265 -27.47 -7.45 3.58
N GLY A 266 -27.37 -6.54 4.55
CA GLY A 266 -26.47 -6.72 5.69
C GLY A 266 -24.99 -6.86 5.31
N HIS A 267 -24.54 -6.12 4.28
CA HIS A 267 -23.17 -6.18 3.72
C HIS A 267 -22.79 -7.50 3.03
N VAL A 268 -23.75 -8.35 2.69
CA VAL A 268 -23.53 -9.60 1.95
C VAL A 268 -24.42 -9.62 0.70
N SER A 269 -23.91 -10.13 -0.43
CA SER A 269 -24.72 -10.34 -1.64
C SER A 269 -25.90 -11.28 -1.33
N LEU A 270 -27.07 -11.03 -1.92
CA LEU A 270 -28.23 -11.91 -1.73
C LEU A 270 -27.94 -13.36 -2.17
N ALA A 271 -27.15 -13.53 -3.23
CA ALA A 271 -26.70 -14.85 -3.68
C ALA A 271 -25.86 -15.57 -2.61
N ASP A 272 -24.89 -14.88 -2.01
CA ASP A 272 -24.00 -15.46 -1.00
C ASP A 272 -24.74 -15.71 0.32
N LYS A 273 -25.67 -14.80 0.69
CA LYS A 273 -26.47 -14.93 1.89
C LYS A 273 -27.28 -16.24 1.89
N ALA A 274 -27.88 -16.59 0.76
CA ALA A 274 -28.68 -17.80 0.62
C ALA A 274 -27.87 -19.09 0.80
N GLU A 275 -26.61 -19.12 0.37
CA GLU A 275 -25.74 -20.29 0.57
C GLU A 275 -25.13 -20.32 1.98
N LEU A 276 -24.67 -19.18 2.50
CA LEU A 276 -24.06 -19.10 3.83
C LEU A 276 -25.07 -19.39 4.95
N GLU A 277 -26.33 -18.96 4.81
CA GLU A 277 -27.37 -19.30 5.79
C GLU A 277 -27.69 -20.80 5.83
N LYS A 278 -27.55 -21.52 4.72
CA LYS A 278 -27.69 -23.00 4.73
C LYS A 278 -26.57 -23.63 5.55
N VAL A 279 -25.35 -23.11 5.42
CA VAL A 279 -24.19 -23.56 6.20
C VAL A 279 -24.38 -23.26 7.68
N ASP A 280 -24.82 -22.04 8.03
CA ASP A 280 -25.09 -21.65 9.43
C ASP A 280 -26.15 -22.58 10.07
N ARG A 281 -27.27 -22.83 9.37
CA ARG A 281 -28.33 -23.75 9.85
C ARG A 281 -27.88 -25.21 9.94
N ALA A 282 -26.90 -25.63 9.14
CA ALA A 282 -26.34 -26.97 9.20
C ALA A 282 -25.33 -27.13 10.35
N ALA A 283 -24.65 -26.05 10.75
CA ALA A 283 -23.72 -26.05 11.87
C ALA A 283 -24.40 -25.96 13.25
N GLU A 284 -25.63 -25.46 13.32
CA GLU A 284 -26.45 -25.38 14.55
C GLU A 284 -27.15 -26.71 14.93
N LYS A 285 -27.13 -27.72 14.05
CA LYS A 285 -27.70 -29.07 14.29
C LYS A 285 -26.64 -30.07 14.74
#